data_AF-A0A317I516-F1
#
_entry.id   AF-A0A317I516-F1
#
_cell.length_a   1.000
_cell.length_b   1.000
_cell.length_c   1.000
_cell.angle_alpha   90.00
_cell.angle_beta   90.00
_cell.angle_gamma   90.00
#
_symmetry.space_group_name_H-M   'P 1'
#
loop_
_entity.id
_entity.type
_entity.pdbx_description
1 polymer ?
#
loop_
_entity_poly.entity_id
_entity_poly.type
_entity_poly.pdbx_seq_one_letter_code
_entity_poly.pdbx_strand_id
1 'polypeptide(L)'
;MKTAIAFIAFGLIAFGPAALIAPESAASLFGVSIHTQESHVYLLAAATRDVVFGAWFLVLLLLRANRRLLSASLLILSLVPLCDGVNVLVHSGPRSLLTLIIHFGSLAILILFGGWLWRKD
;
A
#
# COMPACT_ATOMS: atom_id res chain seq x y z
N MET A 1 18.64 2.84 3.47
CA MET A 1 17.81 1.82 4.16
C MET A 1 16.65 2.46 4.91
N LYS A 2 16.92 3.34 5.89
CA LYS A 2 15.88 4.25 6.44
C LYS A 2 15.20 5.07 5.33
N THR A 3 15.94 5.45 4.30
CA THR A 3 15.46 6.14 3.10
C THR A 3 14.39 5.37 2.33
N ALA A 4 14.53 4.06 2.09
CA ALA A 4 13.54 3.28 1.35
C ALA A 4 12.23 3.12 2.13
N ILE A 5 12.33 2.85 3.43
CA ILE A 5 11.16 2.79 4.31
C ILE A 5 10.52 4.17 4.45
N ALA A 6 11.32 5.24 4.48
CA ALA A 6 10.81 6.60 4.46
C ALA A 6 10.05 6.87 3.15
N PHE A 7 10.56 6.45 1.99
CA PHE A 7 9.83 6.59 0.72
C PHE A 7 8.49 5.83 0.74
N ILE A 8 8.45 4.62 1.30
CA ILE A 8 7.20 3.87 1.46
C ILE A 8 6.24 4.62 2.40
N ALA A 9 6.72 5.07 3.56
CA ALA A 9 5.92 5.80 4.54
C ALA A 9 5.40 7.13 3.98
N PHE A 10 6.24 7.89 3.28
CA PHE A 10 5.87 9.15 2.63
C PHE A 10 4.94 8.93 1.45
N GLY A 11 5.12 7.86 0.67
CA GLY A 11 4.18 7.50 -0.39
C GLY A 11 2.78 7.26 0.18
N LEU A 12 2.67 6.42 1.21
CA LEU A 12 1.41 6.12 1.88
C LEU A 12 0.75 7.38 2.48
N ILE A 13 1.55 8.27 3.09
CA ILE A 13 1.07 9.55 3.65
C ILE A 13 0.78 10.61 2.59
N ALA A 14 1.34 10.52 1.39
CA ALA A 14 1.01 11.43 0.30
C ALA A 14 -0.28 10.98 -0.40
N PHE A 15 -0.39 9.69 -0.72
CA PHE A 15 -1.51 9.14 -1.49
C PHE A 15 -2.79 8.99 -0.66
N GLY A 16 -2.69 8.54 0.60
CA GLY A 16 -3.85 8.35 1.47
C GLY A 16 -4.67 9.63 1.66
N PRO A 17 -4.09 10.73 2.19
CA PRO A 17 -4.80 12.00 2.35
C PRO A 17 -5.25 12.60 1.02
N ALA A 18 -4.46 12.47 -0.05
CA ALA A 18 -4.88 12.93 -1.38
C ALA A 18 -6.16 12.21 -1.84
N ALA A 19 -6.27 10.90 -1.61
CA ALA A 19 -7.47 10.13 -1.91
C ALA A 19 -8.65 10.41 -0.95
N LEU A 20 -8.40 10.91 0.27
CA LEU A 20 -9.46 11.37 1.17
C LEU A 20 -10.02 12.75 0.77
N ILE A 21 -9.17 13.63 0.24
CA ILE A 21 -9.54 15.01 -0.13
C ILE A 21 -10.12 15.07 -1.55
N ALA A 22 -9.53 14.33 -2.49
CA ALA A 22 -9.90 14.33 -3.90
C ALA A 22 -10.00 12.89 -4.44
N PRO A 23 -10.98 12.10 -3.96
CA PRO A 23 -11.10 10.68 -4.26
C PRO A 23 -11.21 10.38 -5.76
N GLU A 24 -11.98 11.14 -6.52
CA GLU A 24 -12.14 10.92 -7.97
C GLU A 24 -10.83 11.15 -8.71
N SER A 25 -10.10 12.20 -8.33
CA SER A 25 -8.79 12.52 -8.92
C SER A 25 -7.77 11.43 -8.59
N ALA A 26 -7.72 10.99 -7.33
CA ALA A 26 -6.83 9.91 -6.91
C ALA A 26 -7.16 8.58 -7.61
N ALA A 27 -8.44 8.21 -7.71
CA ALA A 27 -8.87 7.00 -8.42
C ALA A 27 -8.44 7.04 -9.90
N SER A 28 -8.59 8.20 -10.55
CA SER A 28 -8.25 8.36 -11.97
C SER A 28 -6.76 8.11 -12.26
N LEU A 29 -5.85 8.43 -11.33
CA LEU A 29 -4.41 8.17 -11.45
C LEU A 29 -4.09 6.67 -11.52
N PHE A 30 -4.96 5.83 -10.95
CA PHE A 30 -4.83 4.37 -10.98
C PHE A 30 -5.69 3.72 -12.07
N GLY A 31 -6.28 4.52 -12.97
CA GLY A 31 -7.17 4.04 -14.02
C GLY A 31 -8.51 3.52 -13.48
N VAL A 32 -8.87 3.90 -12.24
CA VAL A 32 -10.11 3.49 -11.58
C VAL A 32 -11.10 4.65 -11.64
N SER A 33 -12.35 4.34 -11.95
CA SER A 33 -13.42 5.32 -11.97
C SER A 33 -14.43 5.00 -10.86
N ILE A 34 -14.78 6.01 -10.07
CA ILE A 34 -15.77 5.90 -9.00
C ILE A 34 -17.14 6.12 -9.61
N HIS A 35 -17.89 5.04 -9.82
CA HIS A 35 -19.21 5.09 -10.46
C HIS A 35 -20.39 4.93 -9.49
N THR A 36 -20.12 4.48 -8.25
CA THR A 36 -21.16 4.20 -7.25
C THR A 36 -20.75 4.72 -5.89
N GLN A 37 -21.74 4.92 -5.01
CA GLN A 37 -21.47 5.31 -3.63
C GLN A 37 -20.66 4.23 -2.89
N GLU A 38 -20.86 2.96 -3.24
CA GLU A 38 -20.13 1.83 -2.65
C GLU A 38 -18.64 1.87 -3.01
N SER A 39 -18.30 2.14 -4.28
CA SER A 39 -16.90 2.26 -4.69
C SER A 39 -16.23 3.49 -4.10
N HIS A 40 -16.98 4.57 -3.87
CA HIS A 40 -16.49 5.74 -3.16
C HIS A 40 -16.15 5.42 -1.70
N VAL A 41 -17.07 4.79 -0.95
CA VAL A 41 -16.84 4.40 0.44
C VAL A 41 -15.68 3.42 0.57
N TYR A 42 -15.57 2.45 -0.34
CA TYR A 42 -14.45 1.52 -0.39
C TYR A 42 -13.11 2.25 -0.60
N LEU A 43 -13.06 3.22 -1.52
CA LEU A 43 -11.86 4.01 -1.76
C LEU A 43 -11.44 4.80 -0.51
N LEU A 44 -12.39 5.44 0.18
CA LEU A 44 -12.09 6.18 1.41
C LEU A 44 -11.58 5.27 2.53
N ALA A 45 -12.12 4.05 2.64
CA ALA A 45 -11.63 3.05 3.59
C ALA A 45 -10.19 2.63 3.25
N ALA A 46 -9.89 2.38 1.98
CA ALA A 46 -8.54 2.07 1.51
C ALA A 46 -7.56 3.24 1.75
N ALA A 47 -7.99 4.46 1.47
CA ALA A 47 -7.20 5.67 1.70
C ALA A 47 -6.87 5.86 3.20
N THR A 48 -7.84 5.62 4.08
CA THR A 48 -7.63 5.69 5.55
C THR A 48 -6.64 4.63 6.02
N ARG A 49 -6.77 3.39 5.52
CA ARG A 49 -5.83 2.30 5.78
C ARG A 49 -4.40 2.70 5.40
N ASP A 50 -4.21 3.29 4.23
CA ASP A 50 -2.89 3.70 3.75
C ASP A 50 -2.29 4.82 4.63
N VAL A 51 -3.10 5.79 5.08
CA VAL A 51 -2.68 6.80 6.08
C VAL A 51 -2.17 6.13 7.36
N VAL A 52 -2.94 5.18 7.90
CA VAL A 52 -2.59 4.47 9.14
C VAL A 52 -1.28 3.71 8.99
N PHE A 53 -1.08 3.00 7.86
CA PHE A 53 0.17 2.30 7.59
C PHE A 53 1.35 3.24 7.42
N GLY A 54 1.18 4.34 6.69
CA GLY A 54 2.22 5.35 6.54
C GLY A 54 2.64 5.93 7.91
N ALA A 55 1.66 6.27 8.76
CA ALA A 55 1.90 6.73 10.12
C ALA A 55 2.62 5.68 10.97
N TRP A 56 2.21 4.40 10.89
CA TRP A 56 2.89 3.29 11.57
C TRP A 56 4.38 3.21 11.20
N PHE A 57 4.72 3.28 9.91
CA PHE A 57 6.12 3.26 9.48
C PHE A 57 6.90 4.51 9.90
N LEU A 58 6.29 5.70 9.90
CA LEU A 58 6.92 6.89 10.45
C LEU A 58 7.24 6.71 11.94
N VAL A 59 6.30 6.19 12.73
CA VAL A 59 6.53 5.93 14.16
C VAL A 59 7.66 4.93 14.36
N LEU A 60 7.68 3.82 13.62
CA LEU A 60 8.78 2.85 13.70
C LEU A 60 10.14 3.47 13.34
N LEU A 61 10.18 4.38 12.36
CA LEU A 61 11.40 5.11 12.01
C LEU A 61 11.82 6.10 13.10
N LEU A 62 10.87 6.87 13.65
CA LEU A 62 11.11 7.85 14.72
C LEU A 62 11.63 7.17 16.00
N LEU A 63 11.05 6.03 16.36
CA LEU A 63 11.45 5.21 17.51
C LEU A 63 12.72 4.36 17.24
N ARG A 64 13.30 4.47 16.04
CA ARG A 64 14.50 3.71 15.63
C ARG A 64 14.33 2.21 15.82
N ALA A 65 13.16 1.69 15.45
CA ALA A 65 12.83 0.27 15.51
C ALA A 65 13.95 -0.59 14.90
N ASN A 66 14.21 -1.73 15.53
CA ASN A 66 15.20 -2.67 15.03
C ASN A 66 14.78 -3.25 13.66
N ARG A 67 15.75 -3.83 12.95
CA ARG A 67 15.57 -4.32 11.58
C ARG A 67 14.53 -5.43 11.49
N ARG A 68 14.48 -6.34 12.48
CA ARG A 68 13.51 -7.43 12.52
C ARG A 68 12.09 -6.92 12.63
N LEU A 69 11.84 -5.91 13.46
CA LEU A 69 10.50 -5.32 13.61
C LEU A 69 10.06 -4.60 12.33
N LEU A 70 10.96 -3.83 11.70
CA LEU A 70 10.68 -3.19 10.41
C LEU A 70 10.42 -4.23 9.32
N SER A 71 11.22 -5.29 9.28
CA SER A 71 11.06 -6.40 8.34
C SER A 71 9.73 -7.11 8.51
N ALA A 72 9.39 -7.51 9.74
CA ALA A 72 8.14 -8.19 10.05
C ALA A 72 6.95 -7.30 9.68
N SER A 73 7.04 -5.99 9.97
CA SER A 73 6.00 -5.03 9.61
C SER A 73 5.80 -4.94 8.09
N LEU A 74 6.87 -4.90 7.29
CA LEU A 74 6.77 -4.88 5.82
C LEU A 74 6.17 -6.17 5.26
N LEU A 75 6.58 -7.32 5.81
CA LEU A 75 6.06 -8.63 5.38
C LEU A 75 4.58 -8.80 5.74
N ILE A 76 4.16 -8.37 6.93
CA ILE A 76 2.74 -8.36 7.32
C ILE A 76 1.95 -7.40 6.44
N LEU A 77 2.47 -6.18 6.21
CA LEU A 77 1.81 -5.21 5.33
C LEU A 77 1.64 -5.75 3.91
N SER A 78 2.58 -6.57 3.43
CA SER A 78 2.50 -7.16 2.08
C SER A 78 1.24 -8.02 1.87
N LEU A 79 0.60 -8.52 2.94
CA LEU A 79 -0.67 -9.24 2.84
C LEU A 79 -1.78 -8.37 2.26
N VAL A 80 -1.72 -7.05 2.43
CA VAL A 80 -2.72 -6.12 1.92
C VAL A 80 -2.78 -6.11 0.39
N PRO A 81 -1.70 -5.76 -0.35
CA PRO A 81 -1.72 -5.83 -1.81
C PRO A 81 -1.85 -7.25 -2.35
N LEU A 82 -1.48 -8.29 -1.58
CA LEU A 82 -1.79 -9.67 -1.95
C LEU A 82 -3.31 -9.93 -1.98
N CYS A 83 -4.00 -9.63 -0.88
CA CYS A 83 -5.44 -9.81 -0.79
C CYS A 83 -6.19 -8.92 -1.79
N ASP A 84 -5.78 -7.67 -1.94
CA ASP A 84 -6.39 -6.74 -2.90
C ASP A 84 -6.18 -7.24 -4.35
N GLY A 85 -4.96 -7.70 -4.69
CA GLY A 85 -4.67 -8.29 -6.01
C GLY A 85 -5.49 -9.57 -6.30
N VAL A 86 -5.65 -10.45 -5.29
CA VAL A 86 -6.51 -11.63 -5.38
C VAL A 86 -7.97 -11.22 -5.59
N ASN A 87 -8.47 -10.22 -4.85
CA ASN A 87 -9.84 -9.73 -5.02
C ASN A 87 -10.08 -9.19 -6.43
N VAL A 88 -9.16 -8.40 -6.98
CA VAL A 88 -9.24 -7.91 -8.36
C VAL A 88 -9.24 -9.07 -9.36
N LEU A 89 -8.36 -10.06 -9.16
CA LEU A 89 -8.28 -11.21 -10.05
C LEU A 89 -9.58 -12.03 -10.04
N VAL A 90 -10.18 -12.25 -8.86
CA VAL A 90 -11.41 -13.03 -8.69
C VAL A 90 -12.63 -12.30 -9.27
N HIS A 91 -12.76 -11.00 -9.04
CA HIS A 91 -13.99 -10.27 -9.35
C HIS A 91 -13.96 -9.47 -10.66
N SER A 92 -12.77 -9.10 -11.15
CA SER A 92 -12.60 -8.33 -12.39
C SER A 92 -11.82 -9.10 -13.47
N GLY A 93 -11.18 -10.21 -13.11
CA GLY A 93 -10.41 -11.04 -14.02
C GLY A 93 -9.12 -10.37 -14.53
N PRO A 94 -8.38 -11.06 -15.43
CA PRO A 94 -7.09 -10.58 -15.95
C PRO A 94 -7.20 -9.37 -16.88
N ARG A 95 -8.42 -8.95 -17.26
CA ARG A 95 -8.64 -7.77 -18.14
C ARG A 95 -8.27 -6.46 -17.44
N SER A 96 -8.19 -6.45 -16.11
CA SER A 96 -7.75 -5.29 -15.31
C SER A 96 -6.23 -5.31 -15.09
N LEU A 97 -5.45 -5.44 -16.17
CA LEU A 97 -4.01 -5.69 -16.12
C LEU A 97 -3.25 -4.61 -15.34
N LEU A 98 -3.56 -3.33 -15.56
CA LEU A 98 -2.93 -2.22 -14.86
C LEU A 98 -3.15 -2.31 -13.35
N THR A 99 -4.40 -2.57 -12.94
CA THR A 99 -4.78 -2.74 -11.53
C THR A 99 -4.04 -3.91 -10.89
N LEU A 100 -3.94 -5.05 -11.59
CA LEU A 100 -3.19 -6.21 -11.11
C LEU A 100 -1.69 -5.93 -10.97
N ILE A 101 -1.11 -5.18 -11.91
CA ILE A 101 0.30 -4.74 -11.84
C ILE A 101 0.53 -3.85 -10.63
N ILE A 102 -0.37 -2.92 -10.33
CA ILE A 102 -0.24 -2.02 -9.17
C ILE A 102 -0.22 -2.84 -7.87
N HIS A 103 -1.17 -3.78 -7.71
CA HIS A 103 -1.27 -4.59 -6.50
C HIS A 103 -0.09 -5.57 -6.39
N PHE A 104 0.12 -6.45 -7.38
CA PHE A 104 1.19 -7.45 -7.30
C PHE A 104 2.60 -6.84 -7.41
N GLY A 105 2.75 -5.70 -8.07
CA GLY A 105 3.99 -4.92 -8.05
C GLY A 105 4.30 -4.37 -6.66
N SER A 106 3.30 -3.80 -5.98
CA SER A 106 3.44 -3.33 -4.60
C SER A 106 3.75 -4.48 -3.64
N LEU A 107 3.09 -5.64 -3.81
CA LEU A 107 3.38 -6.88 -3.09
C LEU A 107 4.85 -7.27 -3.24
N ALA A 108 5.34 -7.36 -4.48
CA ALA A 108 6.71 -7.75 -4.78
C ALA A 108 7.71 -6.80 -4.12
N ILE A 109 7.48 -5.49 -4.21
CA ILE A 109 8.31 -4.47 -3.56
C ILE A 109 8.38 -4.71 -2.05
N LEU A 110 7.24 -4.88 -1.37
CA LEU A 110 7.21 -5.07 0.07
C LEU A 110 7.88 -6.36 0.52
N ILE A 111 7.67 -7.48 -0.21
CA ILE A 111 8.33 -8.75 0.08
C ILE A 111 9.85 -8.64 -0.12
N LEU A 112 10.30 -8.02 -1.21
CA LEU A 112 11.72 -7.86 -1.50
C LEU A 112 12.42 -7.01 -0.42
N PHE A 113 11.83 -5.88 -0.03
CA PHE A 113 12.39 -5.04 1.03
C PHE A 113 12.33 -5.71 2.40
N GLY A 114 11.21 -6.36 2.74
CA GLY A 114 11.06 -7.13 3.97
C GLY A 114 12.10 -8.25 4.05
N GLY A 115 12.13 -9.15 3.06
CA GLY A 115 13.09 -10.26 3.01
C GLY A 115 14.55 -9.79 3.03
N TRP A 116 14.89 -8.69 2.35
CA TRP A 116 16.24 -8.14 2.41
C TRP A 116 16.60 -7.56 3.78
N LEU A 117 15.65 -6.94 4.49
CA LEU A 117 15.86 -6.51 5.87
C LEU A 117 16.03 -7.70 6.82
N TRP A 118 15.30 -8.81 6.59
CA TRP A 118 15.38 -10.04 7.37
C TRP A 118 16.73 -10.77 7.24
N ARG A 119 17.31 -10.77 6.03
CA ARG A 119 18.54 -11.54 5.72
C ARG A 119 19.85 -10.91 6.21
N LYS A 120 19.85 -9.64 6.61
CA LYS A 120 21.08 -8.89 6.96
C LYS A 120 21.36 -8.86 8.47
N ASP A 121 21.10 -9.99 9.12
CA ASP A 121 21.55 -10.31 10.48
C ASP A 121 22.69 -11.33 10.41
#